data_AF-A0AA35Y685-F1
#
_entry.id   AF-A0AA35Y685-F1
#
_cell.length_a   1.000
_cell.length_b   1.000
_cell.length_c   1.000
_cell.angle_alpha   90.00
_cell.angle_beta   90.00
_cell.angle_gamma   90.00
#
_symmetry.space_group_name_H-M   'P 1'
#
loop_
_entity.id
_entity.type
_entity.pdbx_description
1 polymer ?
#
loop_
_entity_poly.entity_id
_entity_poly.type
_entity_poly.pdbx_seq_one_letter_code
_entity_poly.pdbx_strand_id
1 'polypeptide(L)'
;MASINMASSSSQLLRSKMNPNISSFNALCSLNPFSCNTHLADAFLDLWKTAVSLSSGIELQSDSIALGTLEAETIPSMNSFPHDADGYNLDFPSPGFSSIQEAIEDIRQGKMVVVVDDEDRENEGDLIMAASSVTPEAMAFFVKHGTGIVCVSMKAEDLERLQLPLMVTHNEEKLCTAFTVSVDAKHGTTTGVSAQDRTTTIKALASKESKPEDFNRPGHIFPLKYREGGVLKRAGHTEASVDLAMLAGFDPVAVLCEVVDDDGSMARLPKLRKFVEKENLKIISIADLIRYRRKTDKLVEQASAARIPTTWGPFVAYCYRSVLDGMEHIAMVKGEIGDGEDILVRVHSECLTGDIFGSARCDCGNQLALSMQQIEDVGRGVLVYLRGHEGRGIGLGHKLRAYNLQDDGRDTVEANEELGLPVDSREYGIGAQILRDLGVRKMKLMTNNPTKYIGLKGYGLEVAGRVPIMTLITEHNKRYLETKRTKMGHVYSSGNNGVYFVNEKD
;
A
#
# COMPACT_ATOMS: atom_id res chain seq x y z
N MET A 1 16.89 55.91 -14.90
CA MET A 1 15.97 56.83 -14.20
C MET A 1 15.35 56.03 -13.05
N ALA A 2 15.98 56.10 -11.87
CA ALA A 2 15.45 56.72 -10.64
C ALA A 2 14.23 55.95 -10.07
N SER A 3 14.36 55.05 -9.08
CA SER A 3 14.67 55.22 -7.64
C SER A 3 13.50 55.72 -6.79
N ILE A 4 13.27 55.02 -5.65
CA ILE A 4 12.76 55.40 -4.31
C ILE A 4 11.76 54.32 -3.83
N ASN A 5 12.13 53.37 -2.95
CA ASN A 5 12.31 53.40 -1.48
C ASN A 5 11.06 53.81 -0.67
N MET A 6 10.56 52.92 0.20
CA MET A 6 10.71 53.08 1.67
C MET A 6 10.13 51.90 2.46
N ALA A 7 10.89 51.54 3.49
CA ALA A 7 10.57 50.60 4.56
C ALA A 7 10.02 51.34 5.80
N SER A 8 9.38 50.61 6.71
CA SER A 8 9.27 50.94 8.14
C SER A 8 8.96 49.64 8.90
N SER A 9 9.81 49.02 9.71
CA SER A 9 10.47 49.41 10.98
C SER A 9 9.53 49.55 12.18
N SER A 10 9.71 48.69 13.19
CA SER A 10 9.62 48.97 14.66
C SER A 10 10.13 47.73 15.42
N SER A 11 11.40 47.73 15.87
CA SER A 11 11.87 47.96 17.26
C SER A 11 11.89 46.69 18.14
N GLN A 12 13.03 45.99 18.25
CA GLN A 12 14.04 46.09 19.34
C GLN A 12 13.52 45.76 20.76
N LEU A 13 14.02 44.66 21.36
CA LEU A 13 14.88 44.68 22.57
C LEU A 13 15.23 43.23 23.02
N LEU A 14 16.53 42.89 23.01
CA LEU A 14 17.31 42.23 24.08
C LEU A 14 18.60 41.62 23.49
N ARG A 15 19.74 42.11 24.00
CA ARG A 15 21.11 41.73 23.63
C ARG A 15 21.84 41.20 24.86
N SER A 16 22.95 40.50 24.58
CA SER A 16 24.13 40.15 25.40
C SER A 16 24.10 38.74 26.00
N LYS A 17 25.13 37.89 25.87
CA LYS A 17 26.58 38.10 25.68
C LYS A 17 27.20 37.04 24.75
N MET A 18 28.01 37.45 23.79
CA MET A 18 29.07 36.63 23.18
C MET A 18 30.34 37.49 23.08
N ASN A 19 31.47 36.90 23.44
CA ASN A 19 32.80 37.51 23.48
C ASN A 19 33.58 37.13 22.20
N PRO A 20 34.38 38.03 21.58
CA PRO A 20 35.04 37.79 20.28
C PRO A 20 36.53 37.46 20.41
N ASN A 21 37.08 36.75 19.41
CA ASN A 21 38.48 36.78 18.94
C ASN A 21 38.49 35.98 17.61
N ILE A 22 38.34 36.57 16.43
CA ILE A 22 39.26 37.41 15.62
C ILE A 22 40.50 36.67 15.10
N SER A 23 40.50 36.52 13.76
CA SER A 23 41.64 36.48 12.83
C SER A 23 42.55 35.24 12.93
N SER A 24 42.93 34.54 11.87
CA SER A 24 43.33 34.94 10.51
C SER A 24 43.35 33.69 9.63
N PHE A 25 43.60 33.86 8.32
CA PHE A 25 43.88 32.84 7.28
C PHE A 25 42.74 32.52 6.31
N ASN A 26 42.57 33.43 5.36
CA ASN A 26 42.39 33.07 3.96
C ASN A 26 43.65 33.52 3.20
N ALA A 27 44.37 32.58 2.56
CA ALA A 27 44.90 32.75 1.20
C ALA A 27 45.81 31.59 0.75
N LEU A 28 45.48 31.07 -0.43
CA LEU A 28 46.34 30.58 -1.53
C LEU A 28 46.76 29.09 -1.64
N CYS A 29 46.18 28.49 -2.69
CA CYS A 29 46.82 27.72 -3.77
C CYS A 29 47.08 26.22 -3.64
N SER A 30 46.36 25.50 -4.49
CA SER A 30 46.59 24.19 -5.11
C SER A 30 48.03 23.91 -5.56
N LEU A 31 48.53 22.68 -5.31
CA LEU A 31 49.27 21.80 -6.25
C LEU A 31 49.53 20.40 -5.64
N ASN A 32 49.28 19.38 -6.48
CA ASN A 32 49.41 17.90 -6.47
C ASN A 32 50.18 17.07 -5.39
N PRO A 33 49.89 15.73 -5.33
CA PRO A 33 50.17 14.80 -4.23
C PRO A 33 51.51 14.03 -4.36
N PHE A 34 51.84 13.26 -3.31
CA PHE A 34 53.04 12.45 -3.05
C PHE A 34 54.15 13.15 -2.25
N SER A 35 54.03 13.09 -0.92
CA SER A 35 55.00 12.36 -0.08
C SER A 35 54.66 12.52 1.41
N CYS A 36 54.81 11.41 2.13
CA CYS A 36 55.13 11.32 3.55
C CYS A 36 54.13 11.87 4.59
N ASN A 37 53.51 11.00 5.38
CA ASN A 37 53.88 10.86 6.79
C ASN A 37 53.14 9.71 7.51
N THR A 38 53.92 8.68 7.80
CA THR A 38 53.64 7.49 8.64
C THR A 38 53.55 7.81 10.14
N HIS A 39 53.12 9.01 10.54
CA HIS A 39 53.05 9.42 11.95
C HIS A 39 51.62 9.61 12.49
N LEU A 40 50.59 9.40 11.66
CA LEU A 40 49.18 9.43 12.07
C LEU A 40 48.56 8.04 12.31
N ALA A 41 49.21 6.97 11.84
CA ALA A 41 48.72 5.60 12.02
C ALA A 41 49.03 5.05 13.43
N ASP A 42 50.19 5.41 14.01
CA ASP A 42 50.61 4.91 15.32
C ASP A 42 49.83 5.56 16.48
N ALA A 43 49.43 6.82 16.33
CA ALA A 43 48.60 7.52 17.32
C ALA A 43 47.17 6.97 17.41
N PHE A 44 46.65 6.37 16.32
CA PHE A 44 45.34 5.74 16.30
C PHE A 44 45.37 4.33 16.91
N LEU A 45 46.49 3.61 16.81
CA LEU A 45 46.65 2.28 17.40
C LEU A 45 46.78 2.32 18.93
N ASP A 46 47.43 3.34 19.49
CA ASP A 46 47.58 3.49 20.95
C ASP A 46 46.31 3.98 21.64
N LEU A 47 45.49 4.81 20.98
CA LEU A 47 44.14 5.16 21.44
C LEU A 47 43.19 3.96 21.42
N TRP A 48 43.31 3.05 20.45
CA TRP A 48 42.55 1.79 20.43
C TRP A 48 42.99 0.85 21.57
N LYS A 49 44.30 0.65 21.76
CA LYS A 49 44.82 -0.24 22.82
C LYS A 49 44.46 0.24 24.23
N THR A 50 44.39 1.55 24.44
CA THR A 50 44.01 2.13 25.74
C THR A 50 42.50 2.02 25.99
N ALA A 51 41.65 2.04 24.95
CA ALA A 51 40.22 1.80 25.06
C ALA A 51 39.87 0.31 25.29
N VAL A 52 40.71 -0.63 24.83
CA VAL A 52 40.54 -2.08 25.01
C VAL A 52 40.98 -2.56 26.42
N SER A 53 41.74 -1.74 27.16
CA SER A 53 42.22 -2.09 28.51
C SER A 53 41.28 -1.69 29.66
N LEU A 54 40.12 -1.08 29.39
CA LEU A 54 39.22 -0.51 30.41
C LEU A 54 37.81 -1.13 30.47
N SER A 55 37.62 -2.35 29.95
CA SER A 55 36.36 -3.10 30.11
C SER A 55 36.55 -4.56 30.55
N SER A 56 37.56 -4.85 31.35
CA SER A 56 37.72 -6.16 32.02
C SER A 56 37.20 -6.05 33.46
N GLY A 57 35.92 -6.34 33.64
CA GLY A 57 35.26 -6.28 34.94
C GLY A 57 33.77 -6.59 34.87
N ILE A 58 33.41 -7.73 34.27
CA ILE A 58 32.12 -8.37 34.52
C ILE A 58 32.44 -9.83 34.86
N GLU A 59 32.19 -10.20 36.12
CA GLU A 59 32.24 -11.58 36.58
C GLU A 59 31.20 -12.42 35.83
N LEU A 60 31.66 -13.51 35.22
CA LEU A 60 30.81 -14.57 34.70
C LEU A 60 30.14 -15.29 35.88
N GLN A 61 28.87 -15.01 36.14
CA GLN A 61 28.01 -15.93 36.88
C GLN A 61 27.61 -17.07 35.96
N SER A 62 27.97 -18.28 36.38
CA SER A 62 27.64 -19.54 35.72
C SER A 62 26.23 -19.99 36.10
N ASP A 63 25.22 -19.53 35.39
CA ASP A 63 23.89 -20.16 35.37
C ASP A 63 23.42 -20.34 33.93
N SER A 64 24.09 -21.24 33.22
CA SER A 64 23.61 -21.74 31.93
C SER A 64 22.53 -22.80 32.18
N ILE A 65 21.27 -22.38 32.26
CA ILE A 65 20.16 -23.30 32.00
C ILE A 65 20.03 -23.42 30.49
N ALA A 66 20.36 -24.59 29.95
CA ALA A 66 20.11 -24.93 28.57
C ALA A 66 18.61 -24.75 28.27
N LEU A 67 18.25 -23.74 27.47
CA LEU A 67 16.94 -23.68 26.85
C LEU A 67 16.89 -24.81 25.83
N GLY A 68 16.36 -25.96 26.26
CA GLY A 68 16.06 -27.05 25.34
C GLY A 68 15.12 -26.54 24.25
N THR A 69 15.52 -26.74 23.01
CA THR A 69 14.70 -26.50 21.83
C THR A 69 13.41 -27.30 22.02
N LEU A 70 12.31 -26.62 22.35
CA LEU A 70 10.98 -27.20 22.22
C LEU A 70 10.82 -27.52 20.73
N GLU A 71 10.72 -28.81 20.39
CA GLU A 71 10.27 -29.20 19.07
C GLU A 71 8.97 -28.45 18.79
N ALA A 72 8.99 -27.61 17.76
CA ALA A 72 7.81 -26.89 17.31
C ALA A 72 6.82 -27.93 16.78
N GLU A 73 5.94 -28.42 17.65
CA GLU A 73 4.79 -29.23 17.25
C GLU A 73 4.01 -28.41 16.22
N THR A 74 4.14 -28.81 14.96
CA THR A 74 3.32 -28.28 13.88
C THR A 74 1.90 -28.73 14.19
N ILE A 75 1.07 -27.84 14.76
CA ILE A 75 -0.33 -28.16 15.04
C ILE A 75 -1.01 -28.42 13.69
N PRO A 76 -1.38 -29.66 13.35
CA PRO A 76 -2.14 -29.94 12.14
C PRO A 76 -3.54 -29.36 12.35
N SER A 77 -4.11 -28.69 11.35
CA SER A 77 -5.47 -28.16 11.48
C SER A 77 -6.49 -29.31 11.50
N MET A 78 -6.78 -29.86 12.69
CA MET A 78 -7.76 -30.95 12.85
C MET A 78 -9.20 -30.50 13.12
N ASN A 79 -9.50 -29.21 13.00
CA ASN A 79 -10.87 -28.72 13.04
C ASN A 79 -11.25 -28.12 11.69
N SER A 80 -12.32 -28.64 11.10
CA SER A 80 -13.02 -28.04 9.97
C SER A 80 -13.18 -26.54 10.19
N PHE A 81 -12.62 -25.77 9.26
CA PHE A 81 -12.61 -24.32 9.26
C PHE A 81 -14.01 -23.74 9.55
N PRO A 82 -14.17 -22.79 10.48
CA PRO A 82 -15.35 -21.94 10.47
C PRO A 82 -15.29 -21.15 9.17
N HIS A 83 -16.31 -21.33 8.32
CA HIS A 83 -16.36 -20.72 7.00
C HIS A 83 -16.64 -19.21 7.02
N ASP A 84 -16.91 -18.63 8.20
CA ASP A 84 -17.58 -17.32 8.31
C ASP A 84 -17.07 -16.47 9.50
N ALA A 85 -15.80 -16.07 9.48
CA ALA A 85 -15.34 -14.94 10.27
C ALA A 85 -14.30 -14.16 9.46
N ASP A 86 -14.76 -13.08 8.84
CA ASP A 86 -14.08 -12.19 7.87
C ASP A 86 -14.07 -12.65 6.39
N GLY A 87 -15.20 -13.20 5.93
CA GLY A 87 -16.02 -12.62 4.84
C GLY A 87 -15.46 -12.29 3.45
N TYR A 88 -14.22 -12.57 3.06
CA TYR A 88 -13.73 -12.25 1.71
C TYR A 88 -12.93 -13.38 1.08
N ASN A 89 -13.63 -14.32 0.44
CA ASN A 89 -13.00 -15.23 -0.48
C ASN A 89 -12.57 -14.46 -1.74
N LEU A 90 -11.26 -14.27 -1.93
CA LEU A 90 -10.68 -13.54 -3.07
C LEU A 90 -11.00 -14.18 -4.45
N ASP A 91 -11.56 -15.39 -4.46
CA ASP A 91 -11.94 -16.11 -5.67
C ASP A 91 -13.38 -15.82 -6.11
N PHE A 92 -14.19 -15.15 -5.29
CA PHE A 92 -15.59 -14.86 -5.60
C PHE A 92 -15.91 -13.36 -5.50
N PRO A 93 -16.85 -12.87 -6.35
CA PRO A 93 -17.36 -11.52 -6.20
C PRO A 93 -18.14 -11.37 -4.89
N SER A 94 -18.24 -10.14 -4.41
CA SER A 94 -19.06 -9.80 -3.27
C SER A 94 -20.53 -10.18 -3.53
N PRO A 95 -21.32 -10.57 -2.51
CA PRO A 95 -22.70 -11.03 -2.71
C PRO A 95 -23.58 -10.05 -3.48
N GLY A 96 -24.10 -10.52 -4.62
CA GLY A 96 -24.96 -9.73 -5.52
C GLY A 96 -24.21 -8.82 -6.49
N PHE A 97 -22.89 -9.03 -6.67
CA PHE A 97 -22.10 -8.46 -7.75
C PHE A 97 -21.68 -9.56 -8.74
N SER A 98 -21.43 -9.14 -9.98
CA SER A 98 -20.85 -9.99 -11.03
C SER A 98 -19.35 -10.15 -10.82
N SER A 99 -18.75 -11.18 -11.41
CA SER A 99 -17.29 -11.31 -11.37
C SER A 99 -16.62 -10.23 -12.23
N ILE A 100 -15.40 -9.83 -11.83
CA ILE A 100 -14.61 -8.87 -12.61
C ILE A 100 -14.28 -9.44 -14.00
N GLN A 101 -14.06 -10.75 -14.11
CA GLN A 101 -13.83 -11.44 -15.38
C GLN A 101 -15.02 -11.30 -16.35
N GLU A 102 -16.26 -11.44 -15.87
CA GLU A 102 -17.46 -11.24 -16.69
C GLU A 102 -17.57 -9.78 -17.16
N ALA A 103 -17.33 -8.81 -16.27
CA ALA A 103 -17.36 -7.40 -16.63
C ALA A 103 -16.29 -7.04 -17.68
N ILE A 104 -15.08 -7.59 -17.53
CA ILE A 104 -14.00 -7.45 -18.52
C ILE A 104 -14.43 -8.01 -19.89
N GLU A 105 -15.08 -9.18 -19.90
CA GLU A 105 -15.54 -9.79 -21.15
C GLU A 105 -16.67 -8.99 -21.82
N ASP A 106 -17.60 -8.44 -21.04
CA ASP A 106 -18.64 -7.57 -21.59
C ASP A 106 -18.06 -6.30 -22.21
N ILE A 107 -17.09 -5.66 -21.54
CA ILE A 107 -16.37 -4.50 -22.10
C ILE A 107 -15.62 -4.90 -23.37
N ARG A 108 -14.93 -6.05 -23.38
CA ARG A 108 -14.23 -6.59 -24.56
C ARG A 108 -15.16 -6.75 -25.76
N GLN A 109 -16.41 -7.12 -25.51
CA GLN A 109 -17.48 -7.22 -26.52
C GLN A 109 -18.11 -5.87 -26.90
N GLY A 110 -17.62 -4.76 -26.36
CA GLY A 110 -18.11 -3.40 -26.61
C GLY A 110 -19.37 -3.03 -25.80
N LYS A 111 -19.73 -3.81 -24.78
CA LYS A 111 -20.89 -3.53 -23.93
C LYS A 111 -20.54 -2.60 -22.77
N MET A 112 -21.59 -2.07 -22.15
CA MET A 112 -21.50 -1.28 -20.93
C MET A 112 -21.54 -2.19 -19.70
N VAL A 113 -20.96 -1.71 -18.60
CA VAL A 113 -21.11 -2.30 -17.26
C VAL A 113 -21.44 -1.19 -16.26
N VAL A 114 -22.07 -1.55 -15.14
CA VAL A 114 -22.25 -0.63 -14.01
C VAL A 114 -21.18 -0.90 -12.96
N VAL A 115 -20.51 0.16 -12.51
CA VAL A 115 -19.52 0.09 -11.45
C VAL A 115 -20.00 0.93 -10.28
N VAL A 116 -19.93 0.39 -9.06
CA VAL A 116 -20.24 1.13 -7.84
C VAL A 116 -19.01 1.30 -6.98
N ASP A 117 -18.94 2.44 -6.28
CA ASP A 117 -17.95 2.68 -5.26
C ASP A 117 -18.46 2.30 -3.85
N ASP A 118 -17.68 2.62 -2.83
CA ASP A 118 -18.00 2.30 -1.44
C ASP A 118 -19.10 3.21 -0.88
N GLU A 119 -19.89 2.71 0.09
CA GLU A 119 -20.97 3.48 0.72
C GLU A 119 -20.47 4.76 1.40
N ASP A 120 -19.22 4.75 1.88
CA ASP A 120 -18.60 5.90 2.56
C ASP A 120 -17.96 6.92 1.60
N ARG A 121 -17.99 6.66 0.28
CA ARG A 121 -17.40 7.54 -0.75
C ARG A 121 -18.47 8.38 -1.48
N GLU A 122 -18.85 8.04 -2.70
CA GLU A 122 -19.97 8.67 -3.44
C GLU A 122 -21.27 7.89 -3.19
N ASN A 123 -21.16 6.57 -3.00
CA ASN A 123 -22.27 5.60 -2.90
C ASN A 123 -23.13 5.58 -4.18
N GLU A 124 -22.50 5.76 -5.33
CA GLU A 124 -23.15 5.95 -6.64
C GLU A 124 -22.73 4.83 -7.61
N GLY A 125 -23.41 4.76 -8.74
CA GLY A 125 -23.11 3.80 -9.79
C GLY A 125 -22.95 4.47 -11.13
N ASP A 126 -21.88 4.14 -11.84
CA ASP A 126 -21.56 4.69 -13.15
C ASP A 126 -21.74 3.64 -14.23
N LEU A 127 -22.40 4.03 -15.33
CA LEU A 127 -22.29 3.30 -16.58
C LEU A 127 -20.88 3.51 -17.14
N ILE A 128 -20.20 2.43 -17.53
CA ILE A 128 -18.84 2.46 -18.06
C ILE A 128 -18.74 1.64 -19.34
N MET A 129 -18.03 2.16 -20.34
CA MET A 129 -17.62 1.42 -21.52
C MET A 129 -16.26 1.89 -22.09
N ALA A 130 -15.61 1.04 -22.88
CA ALA A 130 -14.41 1.45 -23.62
C ALA A 130 -14.76 2.52 -24.66
N ALA A 131 -13.99 3.62 -24.70
CA ALA A 131 -14.32 4.78 -25.54
C ALA A 131 -14.24 4.48 -27.04
N SER A 132 -13.34 3.60 -27.46
CA SER A 132 -13.24 3.16 -28.87
C SER A 132 -14.48 2.39 -29.35
N SER A 133 -15.22 1.76 -28.44
CA SER A 133 -16.39 0.93 -28.73
C SER A 133 -17.72 1.69 -28.67
N VAL A 134 -17.68 2.99 -28.36
CA VAL A 134 -18.90 3.82 -28.25
C VAL A 134 -19.66 3.88 -29.58
N THR A 135 -20.99 3.80 -29.51
CA THR A 135 -21.89 4.00 -30.64
C THR A 135 -22.92 5.09 -30.31
N PRO A 136 -23.58 5.68 -31.32
CA PRO A 136 -24.66 6.65 -31.08
C PRO A 136 -25.79 6.07 -30.22
N GLU A 137 -26.11 4.79 -30.36
CA GLU A 137 -27.13 4.09 -29.57
C GLU A 137 -26.69 3.94 -28.13
N ALA A 138 -25.44 3.54 -27.88
CA ALA A 138 -24.87 3.50 -26.54
C ALA A 138 -24.87 4.91 -25.92
N MET A 139 -24.47 5.93 -26.67
CA MET A 139 -24.49 7.31 -26.17
C MET A 139 -25.90 7.81 -25.86
N ALA A 140 -26.90 7.44 -26.66
CA ALA A 140 -28.30 7.72 -26.34
C ALA A 140 -28.73 7.02 -25.05
N PHE A 141 -28.24 5.81 -24.79
CA PHE A 141 -28.46 5.09 -23.54
C PHE A 141 -27.82 5.81 -22.34
N PHE A 142 -26.56 6.24 -22.46
CA PHE A 142 -25.86 7.08 -21.47
C PHE A 142 -26.65 8.35 -21.12
N VAL A 143 -27.16 9.07 -22.13
CA VAL A 143 -27.92 10.31 -21.93
C VAL A 143 -29.30 10.05 -21.33
N LYS A 144 -29.92 8.93 -21.67
CA LYS A 144 -31.26 8.57 -21.17
C LYS A 144 -31.25 8.14 -19.69
N HIS A 145 -30.19 7.44 -19.26
CA HIS A 145 -30.13 6.81 -17.94
C HIS A 145 -29.12 7.45 -16.99
N GLY A 146 -28.23 8.31 -17.49
CA GLY A 146 -27.26 9.03 -16.66
C GLY A 146 -27.62 10.50 -16.43
N THR A 147 -26.76 11.18 -15.69
CA THR A 147 -26.87 12.63 -15.40
C THR A 147 -26.81 13.50 -16.66
N GLY A 148 -26.29 12.95 -17.76
CA GLY A 148 -25.99 13.68 -18.99
C GLY A 148 -24.62 14.35 -18.99
N ILE A 149 -23.91 14.35 -17.85
CA ILE A 149 -22.51 14.80 -17.71
C ILE A 149 -21.61 13.64 -18.16
N VAL A 150 -21.52 13.45 -19.48
CA VAL A 150 -20.74 12.36 -20.05
C VAL A 150 -19.25 12.68 -19.98
N CYS A 151 -18.53 11.87 -19.23
CA CYS A 151 -17.11 12.01 -18.99
C CYS A 151 -16.28 11.03 -19.83
N VAL A 152 -15.02 11.39 -20.09
CA VAL A 152 -14.04 10.50 -20.75
C VAL A 152 -12.76 10.45 -19.93
N SER A 153 -12.53 9.34 -19.25
CA SER A 153 -11.29 9.12 -18.50
C SER A 153 -10.17 8.71 -19.44
N MET A 154 -9.00 9.34 -19.30
CA MET A 154 -7.80 9.03 -20.09
C MET A 154 -6.51 9.35 -19.34
N LYS A 155 -5.40 8.80 -19.83
CA LYS A 155 -4.06 9.02 -19.26
C LYS A 155 -3.60 10.47 -19.35
N ALA A 156 -2.71 10.83 -18.43
CA ALA A 156 -2.05 12.14 -18.43
C ALA A 156 -1.35 12.44 -19.76
N GLU A 157 -0.68 11.44 -20.33
CA GLU A 157 0.06 11.53 -21.60
C GLU A 157 -0.86 11.90 -22.78
N ASP A 158 -2.07 11.34 -22.82
CA ASP A 158 -3.06 11.66 -23.86
C ASP A 158 -3.62 13.07 -23.68
N LEU A 159 -3.91 13.48 -22.45
CA LEU A 159 -4.35 14.85 -22.15
C LEU A 159 -3.26 15.88 -22.50
N GLU A 160 -2.00 15.57 -22.23
CA GLU A 160 -0.85 16.42 -22.58
C GLU A 160 -0.68 16.51 -24.11
N ARG A 161 -0.74 15.38 -24.82
CA ARG A 161 -0.71 15.33 -26.29
C ARG A 161 -1.83 16.17 -26.91
N LEU A 162 -3.03 16.11 -26.35
CA LEU A 162 -4.22 16.84 -26.84
C LEU A 162 -4.32 18.27 -26.29
N GLN A 163 -3.38 18.71 -25.45
CA GLN A 163 -3.38 20.02 -24.77
C GLN A 163 -4.72 20.29 -24.05
N LEU A 164 -5.11 19.35 -23.19
CA LEU A 164 -6.32 19.42 -22.36
C LEU A 164 -5.93 19.65 -20.90
N PRO A 165 -5.68 20.92 -20.49
CA PRO A 165 -5.34 21.22 -19.11
C PRO A 165 -6.53 21.00 -18.18
N LEU A 166 -6.26 20.84 -16.88
CA LEU A 166 -7.30 20.84 -15.84
C LEU A 166 -8.11 22.13 -15.93
N MET A 167 -9.44 22.05 -15.71
CA MET A 167 -10.32 23.20 -15.86
C MET A 167 -10.11 24.26 -14.77
N VAL A 168 -9.61 23.86 -13.61
CA VAL A 168 -9.27 24.74 -12.48
C VAL A 168 -7.84 24.47 -12.02
N THR A 169 -7.17 25.52 -11.53
CA THR A 169 -5.81 25.41 -10.97
C THR A 169 -5.82 24.89 -9.53
N HIS A 170 -6.86 25.23 -8.76
CA HIS A 170 -7.06 24.78 -7.39
C HIS A 170 -8.41 24.05 -7.33
N ASN A 171 -8.36 22.72 -7.16
CA ASN A 171 -9.56 21.91 -7.11
C ASN A 171 -10.09 21.85 -5.67
N GLU A 172 -11.25 22.46 -5.44
CA GLU A 172 -11.92 22.52 -4.14
C GLU A 172 -13.04 21.46 -4.01
N GLU A 173 -13.23 20.61 -5.01
CA GLU A 173 -14.19 19.50 -4.98
C GLU A 173 -13.76 18.45 -3.93
N LYS A 174 -14.75 17.90 -3.21
CA LYS A 174 -14.58 16.99 -2.07
C LYS A 174 -13.67 15.80 -2.38
N LEU A 175 -13.79 15.20 -3.55
CA LEU A 175 -13.04 14.01 -4.00
C LEU A 175 -11.91 14.35 -4.99
N CYS A 176 -11.70 15.64 -5.23
CA CYS A 176 -10.74 16.23 -6.16
C CYS A 176 -10.75 15.52 -7.52
N THR A 177 -11.93 15.30 -8.09
CA THR A 177 -12.09 14.70 -9.43
C THR A 177 -11.46 15.61 -10.48
N ALA A 178 -10.58 15.04 -11.31
CA ALA A 178 -9.63 15.79 -12.11
C ALA A 178 -10.19 16.16 -13.50
N PHE A 179 -11.20 17.02 -13.52
CA PHE A 179 -11.80 17.54 -14.75
C PHE A 179 -10.82 18.41 -15.55
N THR A 180 -10.78 18.17 -16.85
CA THR A 180 -10.14 19.05 -17.83
C THR A 180 -11.16 19.99 -18.46
N VAL A 181 -10.67 20.93 -19.28
CA VAL A 181 -11.56 21.76 -20.11
C VAL A 181 -12.45 20.87 -21.00
N SER A 182 -13.74 21.19 -21.10
CA SER A 182 -14.66 20.43 -21.93
C SER A 182 -14.36 20.61 -23.42
N VAL A 183 -14.71 19.60 -24.23
CA VAL A 183 -14.38 19.56 -25.65
C VAL A 183 -15.50 19.03 -26.52
N ASP A 184 -15.47 19.44 -27.79
CA ASP A 184 -16.19 18.80 -28.90
C ASP A 184 -15.21 18.54 -30.03
N ALA A 185 -15.41 17.46 -30.78
CA ALA A 185 -14.74 17.28 -32.06
C ALA A 185 -15.13 18.44 -33.00
N LYS A 186 -14.13 18.98 -33.70
CA LYS A 186 -14.29 20.09 -34.63
C LYS A 186 -14.88 19.68 -35.98
N HIS A 187 -14.70 18.40 -36.34
CA HIS A 187 -15.13 17.84 -37.61
C HIS A 187 -16.10 16.67 -37.36
N GLY A 188 -17.07 16.49 -38.25
CA GLY A 188 -18.06 15.42 -38.14
C GLY A 188 -19.11 15.64 -37.04
N THR A 189 -19.27 16.88 -36.58
CA THR A 189 -20.22 17.31 -35.55
C THR A 189 -20.98 18.56 -36.02
N THR A 190 -22.06 18.89 -35.31
CA THR A 190 -22.87 20.10 -35.55
C THR A 190 -22.83 21.02 -34.32
N THR A 191 -23.69 20.79 -33.34
CA THR A 191 -23.73 21.55 -32.09
C THR A 191 -22.95 20.88 -30.96
N GLY A 192 -22.54 19.62 -31.13
CA GLY A 192 -21.80 18.85 -30.12
C GLY A 192 -22.67 18.05 -29.15
N VAL A 193 -23.95 18.42 -29.00
CA VAL A 193 -24.82 17.90 -27.93
C VAL A 193 -25.49 16.56 -28.29
N SER A 194 -25.67 16.27 -29.57
CA SER A 194 -26.40 15.07 -30.00
C SER A 194 -25.64 13.79 -29.62
N ALA A 195 -26.36 12.65 -29.51
CA ALA A 195 -25.70 11.37 -29.24
C ALA A 195 -24.66 11.02 -30.32
N GLN A 196 -24.95 11.36 -31.57
CA GLN A 196 -24.03 11.20 -32.70
C GLN A 196 -22.78 12.09 -32.52
N ASP A 197 -22.96 13.37 -32.21
CA ASP A 197 -21.86 14.34 -32.09
C ASP A 197 -20.95 13.97 -30.91
N ARG A 198 -21.54 13.62 -29.76
CA ARG A 198 -20.80 13.13 -28.58
C ARG A 198 -20.02 11.86 -28.88
N THR A 199 -20.61 10.92 -29.62
CA THR A 199 -19.93 9.70 -30.09
C THR A 199 -18.72 10.05 -30.95
N THR A 200 -18.86 10.99 -31.89
CA THR A 200 -17.75 11.47 -32.72
C THR A 200 -16.63 12.08 -31.87
N THR A 201 -16.98 12.94 -30.91
CA THR A 201 -16.01 13.55 -29.98
C THR A 201 -15.26 12.50 -29.17
N ILE A 202 -15.96 11.51 -28.60
CA ILE A 202 -15.34 10.45 -27.80
C ILE A 202 -14.41 9.58 -28.64
N LYS A 203 -14.81 9.21 -29.86
CA LYS A 203 -13.94 8.47 -30.78
C LYS A 203 -12.70 9.27 -31.17
N ALA A 204 -12.84 10.58 -31.35
CA ALA A 204 -11.71 11.45 -31.59
C ALA A 204 -10.77 11.50 -30.36
N LEU A 205 -11.30 11.59 -29.13
CA LEU A 205 -10.50 11.54 -27.90
C LEU A 205 -9.75 10.20 -27.76
N ALA A 206 -10.39 9.08 -28.10
CA ALA A 206 -9.79 7.75 -28.04
C ALA A 206 -8.74 7.49 -29.14
N SER A 207 -8.67 8.33 -30.18
CA SER A 207 -7.75 8.14 -31.30
C SER A 207 -6.35 8.66 -30.99
N LYS A 208 -5.34 7.81 -31.23
CA LYS A 208 -3.92 8.15 -31.12
C LYS A 208 -3.46 9.15 -32.18
N GLU A 209 -4.17 9.24 -33.30
CA GLU A 209 -3.85 10.15 -34.41
C GLU A 209 -4.41 11.56 -34.20
N SER A 210 -5.30 11.74 -33.24
CA SER A 210 -5.92 13.03 -32.97
C SER A 210 -4.91 14.04 -32.43
N LYS A 211 -5.11 15.30 -32.79
CA LYS A 211 -4.26 16.43 -32.42
C LYS A 211 -5.07 17.49 -31.67
N PRO A 212 -4.41 18.42 -30.97
CA PRO A 212 -5.11 19.50 -30.26
C PRO A 212 -6.08 20.32 -31.13
N GLU A 213 -5.78 20.48 -32.43
CA GLU A 213 -6.55 21.27 -33.38
C GLU A 213 -7.86 20.61 -33.84
N ASP A 214 -8.00 19.30 -33.59
CA ASP A 214 -9.20 18.52 -33.92
C ASP A 214 -10.35 18.77 -32.94
N PHE A 215 -10.11 19.57 -31.88
CA PHE A 215 -11.09 19.82 -30.82
C PHE A 215 -11.37 21.32 -30.63
N ASN A 216 -12.66 21.63 -30.47
CA ASN A 216 -13.13 22.91 -29.95
C ASN A 216 -13.09 22.90 -28.41
N ARG A 217 -12.84 24.06 -27.82
CA ARG A 217 -12.84 24.31 -26.36
C ARG A 217 -13.60 25.62 -26.11
N PRO A 218 -14.69 25.66 -25.31
CA PRO A 218 -15.32 24.54 -24.62
C PRO A 218 -16.08 23.60 -25.58
N GLY A 219 -16.66 22.53 -25.03
CA GLY A 219 -17.63 21.65 -25.69
C GLY A 219 -18.47 20.86 -24.68
N HIS A 220 -18.98 19.69 -25.07
CA HIS A 220 -20.02 18.96 -24.32
C HIS A 220 -19.57 17.60 -23.77
N ILE A 221 -18.33 17.19 -24.03
CA ILE A 221 -17.68 16.04 -23.39
C ILE A 221 -16.68 16.55 -22.35
N PHE A 222 -16.60 15.86 -21.21
CA PHE A 222 -15.76 16.25 -20.06
C PHE A 222 -14.61 15.24 -19.85
N PRO A 223 -13.41 15.48 -20.39
CA PRO A 223 -12.30 14.57 -20.17
C PRO A 223 -11.80 14.64 -18.72
N LEU A 224 -11.51 13.47 -18.15
CA LEU A 224 -11.00 13.28 -16.79
C LEU A 224 -9.58 12.72 -16.82
N LYS A 225 -8.72 13.26 -15.95
CA LYS A 225 -7.36 12.75 -15.78
C LYS A 225 -7.31 11.52 -14.89
N TYR A 226 -6.92 10.40 -15.48
CA TYR A 226 -6.56 9.16 -14.79
C TYR A 226 -5.33 9.35 -13.89
N ARG A 227 -5.36 8.78 -12.68
CA ARG A 227 -4.18 8.69 -11.81
C ARG A 227 -3.41 7.39 -12.06
N GLU A 228 -2.12 7.50 -12.35
CA GLU A 228 -1.26 6.33 -12.57
C GLU A 228 -1.27 5.37 -11.37
N GLY A 229 -1.47 4.08 -11.67
CA GLY A 229 -1.76 3.03 -10.69
C GLY A 229 -3.26 2.73 -10.52
N GLY A 230 -4.15 3.55 -11.08
CA GLY A 230 -5.58 3.25 -11.18
C GLY A 230 -6.27 3.07 -9.84
N VAL A 231 -7.19 2.10 -9.76
CA VAL A 231 -7.97 1.84 -8.54
C VAL A 231 -7.11 1.43 -7.35
N LEU A 232 -5.87 0.99 -7.61
CA LEU A 232 -4.91 0.66 -6.55
C LEU A 232 -4.34 1.90 -5.86
N LYS A 233 -4.39 3.08 -6.50
CA LYS A 233 -4.01 4.38 -5.90
C LYS A 233 -5.20 5.26 -5.53
N ARG A 234 -6.25 5.27 -6.35
CA ARG A 234 -7.48 6.02 -6.11
C ARG A 234 -8.67 5.17 -6.49
N ALA A 235 -9.47 4.80 -5.49
CA ALA A 235 -10.69 4.01 -5.66
C ALA A 235 -11.85 4.86 -6.21
N GLY A 236 -11.72 5.42 -7.42
CA GLY A 236 -12.76 6.22 -8.07
C GLY A 236 -13.20 5.66 -9.42
N HIS A 237 -14.39 6.07 -9.87
CA HIS A 237 -14.97 5.66 -11.16
C HIS A 237 -14.07 6.05 -12.35
N THR A 238 -13.40 7.20 -12.28
CA THR A 238 -12.38 7.62 -13.26
C THR A 238 -11.32 6.53 -13.46
N GLU A 239 -10.69 6.07 -12.37
CA GLU A 239 -9.68 5.03 -12.43
C GLU A 239 -10.25 3.67 -12.84
N ALA A 240 -11.41 3.30 -12.29
CA ALA A 240 -12.06 2.03 -12.61
C ALA A 240 -12.39 1.91 -14.09
N SER A 241 -12.87 2.99 -14.73
CA SER A 241 -13.22 3.01 -16.14
C SER A 241 -12.03 2.70 -17.06
N VAL A 242 -10.88 3.33 -16.81
CA VAL A 242 -9.65 3.12 -17.58
C VAL A 242 -9.03 1.76 -17.30
N ASP A 243 -9.00 1.33 -16.04
CA ASP A 243 -8.49 0.02 -15.65
C ASP A 243 -9.25 -1.11 -16.34
N LEU A 244 -10.58 -1.02 -16.37
CA LEU A 244 -11.42 -2.00 -17.05
C LEU A 244 -11.19 -2.00 -18.57
N ALA A 245 -11.05 -0.84 -19.20
CA ALA A 245 -10.72 -0.74 -20.63
C ALA A 245 -9.38 -1.44 -20.94
N MET A 246 -8.34 -1.19 -20.14
CA MET A 246 -7.03 -1.84 -20.28
C MET A 246 -7.11 -3.36 -20.06
N LEU A 247 -7.81 -3.81 -19.02
CA LEU A 247 -8.00 -5.24 -18.73
C LEU A 247 -8.79 -5.96 -19.83
N ALA A 248 -9.69 -5.26 -20.51
CA ALA A 248 -10.42 -5.77 -21.68
C ALA A 248 -9.57 -5.81 -22.97
N GLY A 249 -8.40 -5.16 -22.99
CA GLY A 249 -7.50 -5.09 -24.14
C GLY A 249 -7.67 -3.86 -25.03
N PHE A 250 -8.36 -2.83 -24.55
CA PHE A 250 -8.47 -1.54 -25.24
C PHE A 250 -7.38 -0.56 -24.83
N ASP A 251 -7.25 0.51 -25.61
CA ASP A 251 -6.50 1.69 -25.20
C ASP A 251 -7.08 2.30 -23.90
N PRO A 252 -6.26 2.99 -23.09
CA PRO A 252 -6.64 3.46 -21.76
C PRO A 252 -7.54 4.71 -21.78
N VAL A 253 -8.66 4.62 -22.53
CA VAL A 253 -9.67 5.66 -22.69
C VAL A 253 -11.05 5.04 -22.52
N ALA A 254 -11.83 5.55 -21.59
CA ALA A 254 -13.14 5.02 -21.24
C ALA A 254 -14.17 6.12 -21.04
N VAL A 255 -15.44 5.82 -21.35
CA VAL A 255 -16.58 6.71 -21.13
C VAL A 255 -17.28 6.31 -19.84
N LEU A 256 -17.70 7.29 -19.06
CA LEU A 256 -18.47 7.10 -17.85
C LEU A 256 -19.54 8.19 -17.65
N CYS A 257 -20.61 7.85 -16.95
CA CYS A 257 -21.68 8.75 -16.54
C CYS A 257 -22.43 8.12 -15.37
N GLU A 258 -22.68 8.90 -14.33
CA GLU A 258 -23.39 8.45 -13.13
C GLU A 258 -24.87 8.18 -13.46
N VAL A 259 -25.43 7.09 -12.93
CA VAL A 259 -26.82 6.67 -13.18
C VAL A 259 -27.78 7.42 -12.28
N VAL A 260 -28.85 7.96 -12.86
CA VAL A 260 -29.93 8.65 -12.15
C VAL A 260 -31.14 7.74 -11.96
N ASP A 261 -31.88 7.97 -10.88
CA ASP A 261 -33.18 7.36 -10.63
C ASP A 261 -34.29 8.18 -11.32
N ASP A 262 -35.48 7.59 -11.47
CA ASP A 262 -36.61 8.20 -12.18
C ASP A 262 -37.14 9.48 -11.48
N ASP A 263 -36.82 9.66 -10.20
CA ASP A 263 -37.17 10.85 -9.42
C ASP A 263 -36.12 11.99 -9.53
N GLY A 264 -35.06 11.78 -10.32
CA GLY A 264 -33.96 12.72 -10.52
C GLY A 264 -32.87 12.68 -9.45
N SER A 265 -33.00 11.82 -8.42
CA SER A 265 -31.91 11.55 -7.48
C SER A 265 -30.88 10.57 -8.06
N MET A 266 -29.72 10.44 -7.41
CA MET A 266 -28.71 9.46 -7.83
C MET A 266 -29.12 8.05 -7.46
N ALA A 267 -29.02 7.11 -8.41
CA ALA A 267 -29.41 5.73 -8.20
C ALA A 267 -28.45 5.03 -7.23
N ARG A 268 -28.98 4.55 -6.11
CA ARG A 268 -28.23 3.79 -5.10
C ARG A 268 -28.31 2.28 -5.35
N LEU A 269 -27.46 1.49 -4.69
CA LEU A 269 -27.28 0.06 -4.94
C LEU A 269 -28.60 -0.76 -5.11
N PRO A 270 -29.65 -0.60 -4.27
CA PRO A 270 -30.89 -1.36 -4.45
C PRO A 270 -31.62 -1.06 -5.77
N LYS A 271 -31.55 0.18 -6.25
CA LYS A 271 -32.14 0.62 -7.52
C LYS A 271 -31.25 0.21 -8.70
N LEU A 272 -29.93 0.38 -8.56
CA LEU A 272 -28.95 -0.07 -9.56
C LEU A 272 -29.10 -1.56 -9.86
N ARG A 273 -29.33 -2.41 -8.84
CA ARG A 273 -29.57 -3.85 -9.03
C ARG A 273 -30.78 -4.14 -9.92
N LYS A 274 -31.89 -3.43 -9.72
CA LYS A 274 -33.09 -3.57 -10.56
C LYS A 274 -32.85 -3.04 -11.98
N PHE A 275 -32.11 -1.94 -12.08
CA PHE A 275 -31.74 -1.34 -13.35
C PHE A 275 -30.90 -2.30 -14.21
N VAL A 276 -29.82 -2.88 -13.64
CA VAL A 276 -28.96 -3.80 -14.40
C VAL A 276 -29.65 -5.11 -14.76
N GLU A 277 -30.58 -5.60 -13.95
CA GLU A 277 -31.41 -6.76 -14.29
C GLU A 277 -32.33 -6.46 -15.48
N LYS A 278 -33.00 -5.29 -15.46
CA LYS A 278 -33.90 -4.85 -16.52
C LYS A 278 -33.16 -4.62 -17.85
N GLU A 279 -32.00 -3.98 -17.80
CA GLU A 279 -31.23 -3.61 -18.99
C GLU A 279 -30.21 -4.70 -19.38
N ASN A 280 -30.17 -5.83 -18.66
CA ASN A 280 -29.25 -6.95 -18.86
C ASN A 280 -27.76 -6.53 -18.88
N LEU A 281 -27.36 -5.77 -17.86
CA LEU A 281 -25.99 -5.30 -17.64
C LEU A 281 -25.36 -6.03 -16.45
N LYS A 282 -24.03 -6.08 -16.42
CA LYS A 282 -23.29 -6.54 -15.25
C LYS A 282 -23.06 -5.38 -14.29
N ILE A 283 -23.10 -5.67 -12.99
CA ILE A 283 -22.74 -4.73 -11.92
C ILE A 283 -21.55 -5.28 -11.12
N ILE A 284 -20.54 -4.45 -10.91
CA ILE A 284 -19.36 -4.78 -10.11
C ILE A 284 -19.08 -3.65 -9.10
N SER A 285 -18.27 -3.95 -8.08
CA SER A 285 -17.77 -2.93 -7.14
C SER A 285 -16.31 -2.60 -7.42
N ILE A 286 -15.90 -1.35 -7.13
CA ILE A 286 -14.49 -0.95 -7.17
C ILE A 286 -13.66 -1.77 -6.17
N ALA A 287 -14.23 -2.13 -5.01
CA ALA A 287 -13.58 -3.00 -4.05
C ALA A 287 -13.22 -4.37 -4.66
N ASP A 288 -14.12 -4.97 -5.43
CA ASP A 288 -13.87 -6.24 -6.12
C ASP A 288 -12.81 -6.08 -7.22
N LEU A 289 -12.83 -4.96 -7.95
CA LEU A 289 -11.83 -4.63 -8.97
C LEU A 289 -10.43 -4.45 -8.36
N ILE A 290 -10.32 -3.78 -7.22
CA ILE A 290 -9.07 -3.66 -6.45
C ILE A 290 -8.55 -5.04 -6.06
N ARG A 291 -9.42 -5.90 -5.52
CA ARG A 291 -9.03 -7.28 -5.13
C ARG A 291 -8.56 -8.09 -6.33
N TYR A 292 -9.28 -7.99 -7.45
CA TYR A 292 -8.90 -8.64 -8.71
C TYR A 292 -7.52 -8.18 -9.17
N ARG A 293 -7.30 -6.87 -9.31
CA ARG A 293 -6.01 -6.31 -9.77
C ARG A 293 -4.85 -6.64 -8.83
N ARG A 294 -5.04 -6.59 -7.50
CA ARG A 294 -3.99 -6.99 -6.55
C ARG A 294 -3.54 -8.44 -6.71
N LYS A 295 -4.46 -9.32 -7.16
CA LYS A 295 -4.19 -10.73 -7.39
C LYS A 295 -3.58 -10.99 -8.77
N THR A 296 -4.00 -10.26 -9.81
CA THR A 296 -3.60 -10.53 -11.20
C THR A 296 -2.39 -9.74 -11.66
N ASP A 297 -2.23 -8.52 -11.17
CA ASP A 297 -1.19 -7.61 -11.62
C ASP A 297 0.13 -7.94 -10.91
N LYS A 298 1.25 -7.86 -11.64
CA LYS A 298 2.58 -7.91 -11.04
C LYS A 298 2.87 -6.55 -10.40
N LEU A 299 2.78 -6.49 -9.08
CA LEU A 299 2.94 -5.26 -8.29
C LEU A 299 4.32 -5.11 -7.65
N VAL A 300 5.19 -6.11 -7.79
CA VAL A 300 6.53 -6.12 -7.21
C VAL A 300 7.58 -6.45 -8.27
N GLU A 301 8.73 -5.80 -8.15
CA GLU A 301 9.91 -6.04 -8.97
C GLU A 301 11.11 -6.34 -8.06
N GLN A 302 11.81 -7.45 -8.32
CA GLN A 302 13.07 -7.72 -7.64
C GLN A 302 14.14 -6.75 -8.17
N ALA A 303 14.56 -5.81 -7.33
CA ALA A 303 15.50 -4.74 -7.70
C ALA A 303 16.97 -5.15 -7.55
N SER A 304 17.30 -5.88 -6.48
CA SER A 304 18.69 -6.29 -6.19
C SER A 304 18.74 -7.48 -5.25
N ALA A 305 19.90 -8.15 -5.17
CA ALA A 305 20.14 -9.22 -4.20
C ALA A 305 21.57 -9.16 -3.64
N ALA A 306 21.75 -9.52 -2.36
CA ALA A 306 23.06 -9.59 -1.72
C ALA A 306 23.08 -10.63 -0.59
N ARG A 307 24.23 -11.27 -0.37
CA ARG A 307 24.44 -12.11 0.82
C ARG A 307 24.70 -11.20 2.04
N ILE A 308 23.90 -11.35 3.09
CA ILE A 308 24.02 -10.58 4.32
C ILE A 308 24.35 -11.53 5.48
N PRO A 309 25.57 -11.44 6.06
CA PRO A 309 25.86 -12.09 7.33
C PRO A 309 25.11 -11.36 8.45
N THR A 310 24.27 -12.06 9.19
CA THR A 310 23.55 -11.53 10.35
C THR A 310 24.00 -12.25 11.62
N THR A 311 23.63 -11.72 12.78
CA THR A 311 23.83 -12.38 14.08
C THR A 311 23.11 -13.73 14.20
N TRP A 312 22.07 -13.94 13.40
CA TRP A 312 21.29 -15.19 13.35
C TRP A 312 21.77 -16.16 12.29
N GLY A 313 22.73 -15.78 11.45
CA GLY A 313 23.22 -16.61 10.34
C GLY A 313 23.32 -15.86 9.02
N PRO A 314 23.90 -16.47 7.98
CA PRO A 314 24.00 -15.88 6.65
C PRO A 314 22.71 -16.10 5.85
N PHE A 315 22.18 -15.02 5.28
CA PHE A 315 21.00 -15.01 4.41
C PHE A 315 21.32 -14.40 3.05
N VAL A 316 20.49 -14.67 2.05
CA VAL A 316 20.41 -13.85 0.84
C VAL A 316 19.26 -12.87 1.01
N ALA A 317 19.57 -11.59 0.98
CA ALA A 317 18.59 -10.53 0.99
C ALA A 317 18.20 -10.16 -0.44
N TYR A 318 16.91 -10.20 -0.73
CA TYR A 318 16.32 -9.70 -1.97
C TYR A 318 15.57 -8.40 -1.69
N CYS A 319 15.92 -7.34 -2.42
CA CYS A 319 15.18 -6.09 -2.41
C CYS A 319 14.04 -6.17 -3.43
N TYR A 320 12.81 -5.92 -2.99
CA TYR A 320 11.62 -5.87 -3.82
C TYR A 320 11.05 -4.47 -3.82
N ARG A 321 10.91 -3.85 -4.99
CA ARG A 321 10.30 -2.54 -5.16
C ARG A 321 8.83 -2.70 -5.55
N SER A 322 7.94 -2.04 -4.81
CA SER A 322 6.53 -1.89 -5.17
C SER A 322 6.39 -0.93 -6.35
N VAL A 323 5.69 -1.35 -7.41
CA VAL A 323 5.45 -0.52 -8.59
C VAL A 323 4.44 0.61 -8.34
N LEU A 324 3.67 0.51 -7.26
CA LEU A 324 2.64 1.47 -6.92
C LEU A 324 3.25 2.73 -6.32
N ASP A 325 4.03 2.58 -5.26
CA ASP A 325 4.55 3.68 -4.45
C ASP A 325 6.09 3.79 -4.49
N GLY A 326 6.77 2.88 -5.18
CA GLY A 326 8.22 2.83 -5.24
C GLY A 326 8.86 2.33 -3.95
N MET A 327 8.07 1.88 -2.96
CA MET A 327 8.60 1.42 -1.69
C MET A 327 9.41 0.15 -1.86
N GLU A 328 10.58 0.12 -1.23
CA GLU A 328 11.44 -1.06 -1.21
C GLU A 328 11.17 -1.87 0.05
N HIS A 329 10.89 -3.16 -0.13
CA HIS A 329 10.75 -4.19 0.88
C HIS A 329 11.94 -5.15 0.78
N ILE A 330 12.19 -5.94 1.83
CA ILE A 330 13.31 -6.89 1.84
C ILE A 330 12.80 -8.29 2.19
N ALA A 331 13.27 -9.29 1.46
CA ALA A 331 13.07 -10.70 1.78
C ALA A 331 14.40 -11.35 2.13
N MET A 332 14.52 -11.87 3.34
CA MET A 332 15.66 -12.62 3.84
C MET A 332 15.41 -14.10 3.58
N VAL A 333 16.22 -14.70 2.71
CA VAL A 333 16.05 -16.09 2.25
C VAL A 333 17.22 -16.94 2.73
N LYS A 334 16.87 -18.11 3.27
CA LYS A 334 17.79 -19.16 3.69
C LYS A 334 17.54 -20.42 2.87
N GLY A 335 18.62 -21.04 2.40
CA GLY A 335 18.57 -22.26 1.60
C GLY A 335 17.95 -22.07 0.22
N GLU A 336 17.74 -23.17 -0.49
CA GLU A 336 17.10 -23.19 -1.81
C GLU A 336 15.58 -23.36 -1.68
N ILE A 337 14.81 -22.51 -2.35
CA ILE A 337 13.34 -22.61 -2.36
C ILE A 337 12.87 -23.80 -3.21
N GLY A 338 13.59 -24.14 -4.28
CA GLY A 338 13.36 -25.38 -5.04
C GLY A 338 11.94 -25.55 -5.57
N ASP A 339 11.27 -26.63 -5.15
CA ASP A 339 9.88 -26.96 -5.52
C ASP A 339 8.83 -26.03 -4.90
N GLY A 340 9.23 -25.17 -3.96
CA GLY A 340 8.34 -24.24 -3.27
C GLY A 340 7.47 -24.90 -2.20
N GLU A 341 7.74 -26.15 -1.84
CA GLU A 341 6.98 -26.92 -0.84
C GLU A 341 7.67 -26.91 0.54
N ASP A 342 6.86 -26.96 1.60
CA ASP A 342 7.29 -26.98 3.01
C ASP A 342 8.30 -25.89 3.39
N ILE A 343 8.02 -24.64 2.98
CA ILE A 343 8.88 -23.48 3.30
C ILE A 343 8.46 -22.87 4.63
N LEU A 344 9.38 -22.66 5.56
CA LEU A 344 9.11 -21.87 6.76
C LEU A 344 9.09 -20.38 6.38
N VAL A 345 7.97 -19.71 6.64
CA VAL A 345 7.77 -18.32 6.21
C VAL A 345 7.38 -17.43 7.37
N ARG A 346 7.93 -16.22 7.39
CA ARG A 346 7.49 -15.11 8.24
C ARG A 346 7.22 -13.87 7.38
N VAL A 347 6.01 -13.31 7.47
CA VAL A 347 5.74 -11.96 6.96
C VAL A 347 5.73 -11.00 8.14
N HIS A 348 6.81 -10.24 8.26
CA HIS A 348 7.04 -9.27 9.33
C HIS A 348 6.66 -7.86 8.87
N SER A 349 5.90 -7.16 9.70
CA SER A 349 5.56 -5.75 9.45
C SER A 349 6.57 -4.86 10.16
N GLU A 350 7.06 -3.84 9.45
CA GLU A 350 8.00 -2.87 10.00
C GLU A 350 7.54 -2.27 11.32
N CYS A 351 8.44 -2.25 12.29
CA CYS A 351 8.28 -1.57 13.57
C CYS A 351 9.64 -1.02 14.00
N LEU A 352 9.99 0.19 13.56
CA LEU A 352 11.26 0.84 13.84
C LEU A 352 11.58 0.86 15.35
N THR A 353 10.61 1.22 16.18
CA THR A 353 10.81 1.30 17.64
C THR A 353 11.10 -0.07 18.27
N GLY A 354 10.50 -1.14 17.76
CA GLY A 354 10.70 -2.49 18.28
C GLY A 354 11.91 -3.19 17.69
N ASP A 355 12.04 -3.13 16.36
CA ASP A 355 13.02 -3.89 15.59
C ASP A 355 14.44 -3.29 15.70
N ILE A 356 14.57 -1.96 15.72
CA ILE A 356 15.87 -1.27 15.76
C ILE A 356 16.22 -0.79 17.16
N PHE A 357 15.26 -0.19 17.87
CA PHE A 357 15.51 0.42 19.19
C PHE A 357 15.16 -0.48 20.37
N GLY A 358 14.67 -1.71 20.13
CA GLY A 358 14.41 -2.69 21.20
C GLY A 358 13.33 -2.28 22.19
N SER A 359 12.32 -1.51 21.77
CA SER A 359 11.26 -1.03 22.67
C SER A 359 10.52 -2.17 23.36
N ALA A 360 10.52 -2.16 24.70
CA ALA A 360 9.78 -3.10 25.54
C ALA A 360 8.25 -2.90 25.53
N ARG A 361 7.73 -1.83 24.91
CA ARG A 361 6.28 -1.59 24.76
C ARG A 361 5.62 -2.54 23.76
N CYS A 362 6.42 -3.20 22.90
CA CYS A 362 5.93 -4.16 21.92
C CYS A 362 6.87 -5.36 21.85
N ASP A 363 6.41 -6.42 21.18
CA ASP A 363 7.16 -7.67 21.01
C ASP A 363 7.79 -7.82 19.61
N CYS A 364 7.73 -6.78 18.77
CA CYS A 364 8.12 -6.85 17.36
C CYS A 364 9.58 -7.28 17.15
N GLY A 365 10.55 -6.64 17.83
CA GLY A 365 11.96 -6.99 17.70
C GLY A 365 12.26 -8.42 18.13
N ASN A 366 11.64 -8.88 19.22
CA ASN A 366 11.77 -10.26 19.70
C ASN A 366 11.17 -11.26 18.70
N GLN A 367 10.02 -10.94 18.10
CA GLN A 367 9.43 -11.79 17.06
C GLN A 367 10.32 -11.85 15.81
N LEU A 368 10.94 -10.74 15.41
CA LEU A 368 11.88 -10.71 14.28
C LEU A 368 13.08 -11.62 14.54
N ALA A 369 13.73 -11.46 15.70
CA ALA A 369 14.89 -12.24 16.08
C ALA A 369 14.59 -13.75 16.13
N LEU A 370 13.51 -14.15 16.82
CA LEU A 370 13.08 -15.55 16.89
C LEU A 370 12.76 -16.12 15.51
N SER A 371 12.15 -15.33 14.62
CA SER A 371 11.85 -15.78 13.26
C SER A 371 13.12 -16.04 12.44
N MET A 372 14.09 -15.14 12.52
CA MET A 372 15.37 -15.29 11.83
C MET A 372 16.14 -16.52 12.36
N GLN A 373 16.14 -16.73 13.68
CA GLN A 373 16.76 -17.92 14.30
C GLN A 373 16.12 -19.22 13.84
N GLN A 374 14.79 -19.33 13.92
CA GLN A 374 14.09 -20.55 13.51
C GLN A 374 14.30 -20.86 12.02
N ILE A 375 14.36 -19.83 11.16
CA ILE A 375 14.66 -20.02 9.74
C ILE A 375 16.10 -20.51 9.54
N GLU A 376 17.06 -19.98 10.30
CA GLU A 376 18.45 -20.47 10.28
C GLU A 376 18.51 -21.95 10.69
N ASP A 377 17.87 -22.30 11.82
CA ASP A 377 17.90 -23.64 12.41
C ASP A 377 17.31 -24.70 11.46
N VAL A 378 16.22 -24.37 10.77
CA VAL A 378 15.62 -25.22 9.73
C VAL A 378 16.48 -25.27 8.47
N GLY A 379 17.26 -24.21 8.20
CA GLY A 379 18.14 -24.11 7.03
C GLY A 379 17.41 -23.84 5.71
N ARG A 380 16.09 -23.65 5.73
CA ARG A 380 15.25 -23.37 4.54
C ARG A 380 14.04 -22.53 4.92
N GLY A 381 13.98 -21.28 4.45
CA GLY A 381 12.86 -20.39 4.75
C GLY A 381 13.00 -18.96 4.26
N VAL A 382 11.93 -18.19 4.43
CA VAL A 382 11.82 -16.81 3.96
C VAL A 382 11.23 -15.91 5.05
N LEU A 383 11.92 -14.83 5.37
CA LEU A 383 11.34 -13.70 6.12
C LEU A 383 11.14 -12.51 5.18
N VAL A 384 9.88 -12.12 4.94
CA VAL A 384 9.54 -10.90 4.22
C VAL A 384 9.34 -9.78 5.24
N TYR A 385 10.10 -8.69 5.12
CA TYR A 385 9.97 -7.49 5.93
C TYR A 385 9.27 -6.39 5.13
N LEU A 386 7.98 -6.20 5.43
CA LEU A 386 7.13 -5.19 4.80
C LEU A 386 7.34 -3.83 5.46
N ARG A 387 8.10 -2.99 4.76
CA ARG A 387 8.21 -1.55 5.04
C ARG A 387 6.88 -0.81 4.80
N GLY A 388 6.74 0.35 5.44
CA GLY A 388 5.51 1.17 5.38
C GLY A 388 4.43 0.74 6.36
N HIS A 389 4.63 -0.35 7.10
CA HIS A 389 3.64 -0.88 8.06
C HIS A 389 3.78 -0.30 9.47
N GLU A 390 4.68 0.66 9.67
CA GLU A 390 4.91 1.29 10.97
C GLU A 390 3.59 1.85 11.55
N GLY A 391 3.35 1.59 12.84
CA GLY A 391 2.12 1.98 13.52
C GLY A 391 0.86 1.31 12.96
N ARG A 392 0.97 0.19 12.22
CA ARG A 392 -0.11 -0.41 11.42
C ARG A 392 -0.45 0.39 10.17
N GLY A 393 0.54 1.04 9.58
CA GLY A 393 0.40 1.80 8.34
C GLY A 393 0.00 3.26 8.53
N ILE A 394 -0.14 3.73 9.78
CA ILE A 394 -0.34 5.17 10.09
C ILE A 394 0.98 5.95 10.12
N GLY A 395 2.12 5.26 10.13
CA GLY A 395 3.44 5.86 10.17
C GLY A 395 3.94 6.22 11.57
N LEU A 396 5.24 6.51 11.66
CA LEU A 396 5.94 6.71 12.94
C LEU A 396 5.39 7.89 13.75
N GLY A 397 5.14 9.02 13.11
CA GLY A 397 4.66 10.23 13.80
C GLY A 397 3.30 10.03 14.47
N HIS A 398 2.35 9.40 13.77
CA HIS A 398 1.03 9.10 14.31
C HIS A 398 1.10 8.01 15.40
N LYS A 399 1.96 7.00 15.23
CA LYS A 399 2.22 6.00 16.28
C LYS A 399 2.66 6.63 17.59
N LEU A 400 3.60 7.59 17.56
CA LEU A 400 4.07 8.27 18.77
C LEU A 400 2.96 9.11 19.42
N ARG A 401 2.08 9.73 18.63
CA ARG A 401 0.89 10.42 19.18
C ARG A 401 -0.08 9.43 19.84
N ALA A 402 -0.33 8.29 19.22
CA ALA A 402 -1.16 7.23 19.79
C ALA A 402 -0.56 6.68 21.10
N TYR A 403 0.77 6.64 21.23
CA TYR A 403 1.43 6.31 22.51
C TYR A 403 1.14 7.31 23.62
N ASN A 404 1.12 8.60 23.33
CA ASN A 404 0.77 9.61 24.34
C ASN A 404 -0.67 9.39 24.85
N LEU A 405 -1.62 9.15 23.96
CA LEU A 405 -3.01 8.85 24.33
C LEU A 405 -3.14 7.53 25.11
N GLN A 406 -2.32 6.54 24.80
CA GLN A 406 -2.28 5.28 25.55
C GLN A 406 -1.70 5.46 26.96
N ASP A 407 -0.69 6.30 27.09
CA ASP A 407 -0.10 6.69 28.38
C ASP A 407 -1.15 7.45 29.23
N ASP A 408 -2.07 8.17 28.59
CA ASP A 408 -3.25 8.81 29.21
C ASP A 408 -4.43 7.84 29.47
N GLY A 409 -4.23 6.54 29.24
CA GLY A 409 -5.14 5.48 29.64
C GLY A 409 -5.98 4.88 28.51
N ARG A 410 -5.91 5.38 27.27
CA ARG A 410 -6.58 4.75 26.11
C ARG A 410 -5.92 3.45 25.70
N ASP A 411 -6.66 2.60 25.00
CA ASP A 411 -6.03 1.50 24.27
C ASP A 411 -5.67 1.88 22.83
N THR A 412 -5.01 0.98 22.11
CA THR A 412 -4.53 1.25 20.75
C THR A 412 -5.65 1.52 19.74
N VAL A 413 -6.84 0.96 19.94
CA VAL A 413 -7.99 1.17 19.04
C VAL A 413 -8.58 2.56 19.32
N GLU A 414 -8.86 2.85 20.59
CA GLU A 414 -9.42 4.14 21.02
C GLU A 414 -8.50 5.31 20.64
N ALA A 415 -7.19 5.15 20.84
CA ALA A 415 -6.21 6.18 20.48
C ALA A 415 -6.18 6.46 18.97
N ASN A 416 -6.39 5.44 18.12
CA ASN A 416 -6.44 5.63 16.68
C ASN A 416 -7.76 6.30 16.25
N GLU A 417 -8.89 5.88 16.83
CA GLU A 417 -10.20 6.47 16.57
C GLU A 417 -10.24 7.96 16.97
N GLU A 418 -9.69 8.31 18.14
CA GLU A 418 -9.59 9.71 18.59
C GLU A 418 -8.70 10.57 17.68
N LEU A 419 -7.69 9.98 17.04
CA LEU A 419 -6.83 10.65 16.06
C LEU A 419 -7.44 10.70 14.65
N GLY A 420 -8.62 10.13 14.43
CA GLY A 420 -9.26 10.01 13.12
C GLY A 420 -8.51 9.08 12.17
N LEU A 421 -7.82 8.06 12.71
CA LEU A 421 -6.96 7.14 11.96
C LEU A 421 -7.60 5.74 11.87
N PRO A 422 -7.33 4.99 10.79
CA PRO A 422 -7.79 3.61 10.69
C PRO A 422 -7.13 2.72 11.76
N VAL A 423 -7.87 1.71 12.21
CA VAL A 423 -7.39 0.74 13.21
C VAL A 423 -6.25 -0.12 12.64
N ASP A 424 -6.28 -0.41 11.34
CA ASP A 424 -5.24 -1.14 10.61
C ASP A 424 -5.31 -0.79 9.11
N SER A 425 -4.25 -0.21 8.55
CA SER A 425 -4.16 0.08 7.11
C SER A 425 -3.12 -0.78 6.39
N ARG A 426 -2.63 -1.84 7.03
CA ARG A 426 -1.58 -2.70 6.46
C ARG A 426 -2.06 -3.48 5.25
N GLU A 427 -1.21 -3.53 4.24
CA GLU A 427 -1.47 -4.24 2.99
C GLU A 427 -0.53 -5.45 2.90
N TYR A 428 -1.10 -6.66 2.78
CA TYR A 428 -0.30 -7.90 2.78
C TYR A 428 -0.21 -8.56 1.39
N GLY A 429 -0.90 -8.03 0.38
CA GLY A 429 -0.85 -8.51 -1.00
C GLY A 429 0.55 -8.40 -1.58
N ILE A 430 1.28 -7.32 -1.27
CA ILE A 430 2.71 -7.19 -1.64
C ILE A 430 3.55 -8.34 -1.05
N GLY A 431 3.34 -8.69 0.22
CA GLY A 431 4.05 -9.80 0.84
C GLY A 431 3.75 -11.14 0.17
N ALA A 432 2.48 -11.38 -0.21
CA ALA A 432 2.10 -12.58 -0.95
C ALA A 432 2.75 -12.63 -2.35
N GLN A 433 2.81 -11.51 -3.07
CA GLN A 433 3.47 -11.46 -4.38
C GLN A 433 4.99 -11.68 -4.27
N ILE A 434 5.65 -11.13 -3.26
CA ILE A 434 7.09 -11.38 -3.00
C ILE A 434 7.34 -12.88 -2.79
N LEU A 435 6.55 -13.54 -1.93
CA LEU A 435 6.68 -14.98 -1.69
C LEU A 435 6.46 -15.79 -2.98
N ARG A 436 5.47 -15.40 -3.78
CA ARG A 436 5.17 -16.06 -5.04
C ARG A 436 6.28 -15.90 -6.07
N ASP A 437 6.87 -14.71 -6.18
CA ASP A 437 7.99 -14.42 -7.08
C ASP A 437 9.26 -15.19 -6.68
N LEU A 438 9.53 -15.32 -5.37
CA LEU A 438 10.58 -16.18 -4.82
C LEU A 438 10.37 -17.69 -5.06
N GLY A 439 9.19 -18.09 -5.55
CA GLY A 439 8.87 -19.48 -5.87
C GLY A 439 8.13 -20.24 -4.76
N VAL A 440 7.76 -19.61 -3.65
CA VAL A 440 7.00 -20.27 -2.58
C VAL A 440 5.61 -20.68 -3.10
N ARG A 441 5.21 -21.91 -2.81
CA ARG A 441 3.90 -22.49 -3.17
C ARG A 441 3.14 -22.94 -1.93
N LYS A 442 3.79 -23.71 -1.07
CA LYS A 442 3.23 -24.22 0.19
C LYS A 442 4.17 -23.91 1.35
N MET A 443 3.63 -23.33 2.42
CA MET A 443 4.43 -22.83 3.53
C MET A 443 3.86 -23.17 4.91
N LYS A 444 4.75 -23.26 5.89
CA LYS A 444 4.44 -23.16 7.32
C LYS A 444 4.59 -21.70 7.73
N LEU A 445 3.48 -21.04 8.07
CA LEU A 445 3.49 -19.60 8.32
C LEU A 445 3.62 -19.28 9.80
N MET A 446 4.66 -18.50 10.14
CA MET A 446 4.98 -18.05 11.48
C MET A 446 4.14 -16.82 11.90
N THR A 447 3.05 -17.04 12.63
CA THR A 447 2.19 -15.95 13.13
C THR A 447 1.31 -16.42 14.28
N ASN A 448 0.93 -15.46 15.14
CA ASN A 448 -0.01 -15.69 16.25
C ASN A 448 -1.44 -15.26 15.91
N ASN A 449 -1.66 -14.65 14.75
CA ASN A 449 -2.99 -14.23 14.31
C ASN A 449 -3.57 -15.25 13.30
N PRO A 450 -4.65 -15.98 13.66
CA PRO A 450 -5.33 -16.93 12.77
C PRO A 450 -6.08 -16.29 11.60
N THR A 451 -6.46 -15.01 11.66
CA THR A 451 -7.21 -14.36 10.56
C THR A 451 -6.31 -13.90 9.41
N LYS A 452 -4.99 -13.81 9.63
CA LYS A 452 -4.01 -13.34 8.62
C LYS A 452 -3.85 -14.24 7.39
N TYR A 453 -4.51 -15.40 7.33
CA TYR A 453 -4.38 -16.36 6.22
C TYR A 453 -5.50 -16.29 5.19
N ILE A 454 -6.62 -15.62 5.53
CA ILE A 454 -7.78 -15.54 4.65
C ILE A 454 -7.36 -14.71 3.43
N GLY A 455 -7.30 -15.37 2.26
CA GLY A 455 -6.93 -14.75 0.99
C GLY A 455 -5.58 -15.17 0.39
N LEU A 456 -4.66 -15.80 1.13
CA LEU A 456 -3.36 -16.21 0.55
C LEU A 456 -3.51 -17.25 -0.57
N LYS A 457 -4.54 -18.09 -0.50
CA LYS A 457 -4.89 -19.05 -1.55
C LYS A 457 -5.13 -18.39 -2.91
N GLY A 458 -5.70 -17.17 -2.91
CA GLY A 458 -5.91 -16.38 -4.13
C GLY A 458 -4.62 -16.00 -4.84
N TYR A 459 -3.50 -15.92 -4.12
CA TYR A 459 -2.16 -15.66 -4.68
C TYR A 459 -1.43 -16.95 -5.10
N GLY A 460 -2.12 -18.09 -5.05
CA GLY A 460 -1.53 -19.41 -5.30
C GLY A 460 -0.59 -19.87 -4.18
N LEU A 461 -0.78 -19.37 -2.96
CA LEU A 461 -0.03 -19.75 -1.76
C LEU A 461 -0.90 -20.62 -0.84
N GLU A 462 -0.42 -21.81 -0.51
CA GLU A 462 -1.05 -22.72 0.44
C GLU A 462 -0.36 -22.62 1.80
N VAL A 463 -1.14 -22.50 2.87
CA VAL A 463 -0.63 -22.55 4.24
C VAL A 463 -0.83 -23.97 4.78
N ALA A 464 0.25 -24.74 4.88
CA ALA A 464 0.24 -26.13 5.36
C ALA A 464 0.01 -26.23 6.88
N GLY A 465 0.42 -25.19 7.61
CA GLY A 465 0.34 -25.16 9.07
C GLY A 465 0.81 -23.82 9.62
N ARG A 466 0.52 -23.60 10.90
CA ARG A 466 0.95 -22.42 11.64
C ARG A 466 2.06 -22.79 12.62
N VAL A 467 3.09 -21.94 12.67
CA VAL A 467 4.12 -21.99 13.71
C VAL A 467 3.92 -20.77 14.62
N PRO A 468 3.62 -20.93 15.91
CA PRO A 468 3.48 -19.81 16.83
C PRO A 468 4.85 -19.17 17.11
N ILE A 469 4.86 -17.86 17.38
CA ILE A 469 6.04 -17.14 17.83
C ILE A 469 5.78 -16.65 19.25
N MET A 470 6.34 -17.34 20.23
CA MET A 470 6.14 -17.02 21.63
C MET A 470 7.29 -16.16 22.13
N THR A 471 6.99 -14.90 22.45
CA THR A 471 7.92 -13.97 23.09
C THR A 471 7.62 -13.86 24.58
N LEU A 472 8.60 -13.45 25.38
CA LEU A 472 8.41 -13.18 26.79
C LEU A 472 7.40 -12.04 27.02
N ILE A 473 6.51 -12.24 27.99
CA ILE A 473 5.59 -11.20 28.47
C ILE A 473 6.31 -10.43 29.57
N THR A 474 6.42 -9.12 29.40
CA THR A 474 7.00 -8.19 30.37
C THR A 474 5.90 -7.28 30.92
N GLU A 475 6.17 -6.56 32.01
CA GLU A 475 5.22 -5.58 32.55
C GLU A 475 4.83 -4.52 31.50
N HIS A 476 5.78 -4.12 30.66
CA HIS A 476 5.57 -3.09 29.63
C HIS A 476 4.76 -3.56 28.42
N ASN A 477 4.82 -4.85 28.04
CA ASN A 477 4.12 -5.35 26.86
C ASN A 477 2.79 -6.07 27.17
N LYS A 478 2.53 -6.41 28.45
CA LYS A 478 1.36 -7.18 28.87
C LYS A 478 0.05 -6.62 28.35
N ARG A 479 -0.19 -5.32 28.58
CA ARG A 479 -1.43 -4.64 28.15
C ARG A 479 -1.61 -4.71 26.63
N TYR A 480 -0.53 -4.48 25.87
CA TYR A 480 -0.55 -4.54 24.41
C TYR A 480 -0.85 -5.96 23.87
N LEU A 481 -0.25 -6.98 24.46
CA LEU A 481 -0.49 -8.39 24.10
C LEU A 481 -1.91 -8.84 24.46
N GLU A 482 -2.43 -8.40 25.60
CA GLU A 482 -3.82 -8.63 26.01
C GLU A 482 -4.80 -8.00 25.03
N THR A 483 -4.60 -6.74 24.62
CA THR A 483 -5.43 -6.09 23.58
C THR A 483 -5.41 -6.87 22.27
N LYS A 484 -4.23 -7.33 21.82
CA LYS A 484 -4.10 -8.18 20.62
C LYS A 484 -4.91 -9.48 20.73
N ARG A 485 -4.92 -10.10 21.92
CA ARG A 485 -5.66 -11.34 22.19
C ARG A 485 -7.17 -11.10 22.20
N THR A 486 -7.64 -10.11 22.97
CA THR A 486 -9.06 -9.90 23.25
C THR A 486 -9.78 -9.20 22.11
N LYS A 487 -9.14 -8.22 21.46
CA LYS A 487 -9.78 -7.38 20.43
C LYS A 487 -9.37 -7.75 19.00
N MET A 488 -8.28 -8.50 18.81
CA MET A 488 -7.70 -8.73 17.47
C MET A 488 -7.46 -10.22 17.16
N GLY A 489 -8.07 -11.12 17.93
CA GLY A 489 -8.10 -12.55 17.65
C GLY A 489 -6.74 -13.28 17.75
N HIS A 490 -5.69 -12.67 18.30
CA HIS A 490 -4.41 -13.35 18.44
C HIS A 490 -4.53 -14.53 19.41
N VAL A 491 -4.01 -15.69 19.01
CA VAL A 491 -3.99 -16.91 19.80
C VAL A 491 -2.58 -17.18 20.27
N TYR A 492 -2.39 -17.15 21.58
CA TYR A 492 -1.18 -17.56 22.28
C TYR A 492 -1.54 -18.84 23.04
N SER A 493 -1.44 -20.00 22.41
CA SER A 493 -1.84 -21.27 23.06
C SER A 493 -0.72 -21.72 24.02
N SER A 494 -1.07 -21.86 25.30
CA SER A 494 -0.27 -22.59 26.30
C SER A 494 -0.53 -24.09 26.15
N GLY A 495 0.47 -24.85 25.72
CA GLY A 495 0.59 -26.24 26.16
C GLY A 495 0.97 -26.22 27.65
N ASN A 496 0.38 -27.10 28.47
CA ASN A 496 0.58 -27.23 29.92
C ASN A 496 2.03 -26.96 30.39
N ASN A 497 2.31 -25.72 30.78
CA ASN A 497 3.21 -25.29 31.87
C ASN A 497 3.22 -23.75 31.88
N GLY A 498 3.29 -23.19 33.09
CA GLY A 498 2.85 -21.83 33.40
C GLY A 498 3.40 -20.70 32.52
N VAL A 499 2.62 -19.64 32.43
CA VAL A 499 3.08 -18.32 31.97
C VAL A 499 4.29 -17.92 32.80
N TYR A 500 5.48 -17.89 32.18
CA TYR A 500 6.69 -17.43 32.86
C TYR A 500 6.60 -15.91 33.05
N PHE A 501 6.23 -15.50 34.26
CA PHE A 501 6.47 -14.16 34.76
C PHE A 501 7.92 -14.11 35.24
N VAL A 502 8.75 -13.25 34.65
CA VAL A 502 10.03 -12.90 35.26
C VAL A 502 9.80 -11.59 36.00
N ASN A 503 9.86 -11.63 37.33
CA ASN A 503 10.01 -10.41 38.12
C ASN A 503 11.47 -9.95 37.92
N GLU A 504 11.67 -8.70 37.49
CA GLU A 504 12.98 -8.05 37.50
C GLU A 504 13.41 -7.80 38.96
N LYS A 505 13.92 -8.84 39.61
CA LYS A 505 14.90 -8.79 40.70
C LYS A 505 15.64 -10.13 40.70
N ASP A 506 16.62 -10.23 39.80
CA ASP A 506 17.98 -10.74 40.01
C ASP A 506 18.65 -11.00 38.65
#